data_AF-A0A536FXU7-F1
#
_entry.id   AF-A0A536FXU7-F1
#
_cell.length_a   1.000
_cell.length_b   1.000
_cell.length_c   1.000
_cell.angle_alpha   90.00
_cell.angle_beta   90.00
_cell.angle_gamma   90.00
#
_symmetry.space_group_name_H-M   'P 1'
#
loop_
_entity.id
_entity.type
_entity.pdbx_description
1 polymer ?
#
loop_
_entity_poly.entity_id
_entity_poly.type
_entity_poly.pdbx_seq_one_letter_code
_entity_poly.pdbx_strand_id
1 'polypeptide(L)' 'MWLTEMQAQPWGTTHTFKPADLIASARDYRQEPLDVVLLWGVETWLADPEWMAAGRQAIDILRAR' A
#
# COMPACT_ATOMS: atom_id res chain seq x y z
N MET A 1 17.35 10.36 -5.52
CA MET A 1 16.46 9.21 -5.72
C MET A 1 16.33 8.48 -4.39
N TRP A 2 15.25 8.75 -3.67
CA TRP A 2 14.85 8.11 -2.42
C TRP A 2 13.79 7.04 -2.70
N LEU A 3 14.10 5.82 -2.28
CA LEU A 3 13.29 4.62 -2.48
C LEU A 3 12.89 4.07 -1.12
N THR A 4 11.64 3.61 -1.01
CA THR A 4 11.19 2.85 0.15
C THR A 4 10.26 1.71 -0.26
N GLU A 5 10.15 0.72 0.62
CA GLU A 5 9.25 -0.42 0.48
C GLU A 5 8.08 -0.25 1.45
N MET A 6 6.85 -0.45 0.97
CA MET A 6 5.63 -0.36 1.76
C MET A 6 4.87 -1.68 1.70
N GLN A 7 4.47 -2.19 2.86
CA GLN A 7 3.65 -3.39 2.96
C GLN A 7 2.26 -3.14 2.36
N ALA A 8 1.78 -4.08 1.54
CA ALA A 8 0.51 -3.98 0.81
C ALA A 8 -0.44 -5.18 0.99
N GLN A 9 -0.07 -6.12 1.85
CA GLN A 9 -0.91 -7.24 2.31
C GLN A 9 -0.45 -7.72 3.70
N PRO A 10 -1.17 -8.62 4.38
CA PRO A 10 -0.73 -9.19 5.65
C PRO A 10 0.54 -10.05 5.49
N TRP A 11 1.43 -10.00 6.49
CA TRP A 11 2.64 -10.81 6.47
C TRP A 11 2.34 -12.21 7.01
N GLY A 12 2.43 -13.22 6.15
CA GLY A 12 2.15 -14.61 6.54
C GLY A 12 0.69 -14.77 7.00
N THR A 13 0.48 -15.45 8.13
CA THR A 13 -0.87 -15.73 8.66
C THR A 13 -1.35 -14.68 9.66
N THR A 14 -0.62 -13.58 9.87
CA THR A 14 -1.05 -12.54 10.81
C THR A 14 -2.05 -11.62 10.12
N HIS A 15 -3.31 -11.65 10.57
CA HIS A 15 -4.37 -10.77 10.04
C HIS A 15 -4.37 -9.37 10.67
N THR A 16 -3.21 -8.92 11.17
CA THR A 16 -3.08 -7.64 11.86
C THR A 16 -3.03 -6.48 10.89
N PHE A 17 -2.49 -6.68 9.69
CA PHE A 17 -2.47 -5.68 8.63
C PHE A 17 -3.69 -5.84 7.74
N LYS A 18 -4.46 -4.77 7.60
CA LYS A 18 -5.77 -4.74 6.94
C LYS A 18 -5.75 -3.77 5.76
N PRO A 19 -6.75 -3.81 4.87
CA PRO A 19 -6.86 -2.86 3.76
C PRO A 19 -6.85 -1.39 4.21
N ALA A 20 -7.43 -1.09 5.39
CA ALA A 20 -7.37 0.24 5.99
C ALA A 20 -5.95 0.69 6.35
N ASP A 21 -5.08 -0.22 6.78
CA ASP A 21 -3.68 0.09 7.15
C ASP A 21 -2.84 0.42 5.91
N LEU A 22 -3.14 -0.22 4.77
CA LEU A 22 -2.55 0.13 3.47
C LEU A 22 -2.92 1.55 3.06
N ILE A 23 -4.19 1.94 3.19
CA ILE A 23 -4.65 3.29 2.87
C ILE A 23 -4.02 4.32 3.82
N ALA A 24 -3.94 4.01 5.11
CA ALA A 24 -3.28 4.87 6.10
C ALA A 24 -1.79 5.06 5.76
N SER A 25 -1.08 3.97 5.50
CA SER A 25 0.34 3.99 5.14
C SER A 25 0.61 4.82 3.87
N ALA A 26 -0.26 4.73 2.86
CA ALA A 26 -0.16 5.53 1.65
C ALA A 26 -0.28 7.05 1.92
N ARG A 27 -1.12 7.45 2.89
CA ARG A 27 -1.25 8.86 3.30
C ARG A 27 0.00 9.35 4.01
N ASP A 28 0.55 8.53 4.90
CA ASP A 28 1.75 8.86 5.66
C ASP A 28 2.95 9.01 4.71
N TYR A 29 3.15 8.04 3.81
CA TYR A 29 4.25 8.06 2.84
C TYR A 29 4.15 9.23 1.87
N ARG A 30 2.95 9.72 1.57
CA ARG A 30 2.78 10.89 0.70
C ARG A 30 3.31 12.19 1.33
N GLN A 31 3.44 12.23 2.66
CA GLN A 31 4.04 13.37 3.37
C GLN A 31 5.57 13.33 3.37
N GLU A 32 6.17 12.19 3.01
CA GLU A 32 7.61 12.00 2.99
C GLU A 32 8.22 12.40 1.63
N PRO A 33 9.48 12.86 1.58
CA PRO A 33 10.16 13.25 0.35
C PRO A 33 10.67 12.03 -0.45
N LEU A 34 9.75 11.12 -0.80
CA LEU A 34 10.03 9.87 -1.49
C LEU A 34 9.89 10.04 -3.01
N ASP A 35 10.85 9.52 -3.77
CA ASP A 35 10.78 9.51 -5.24
C ASP A 35 10.03 8.26 -5.75
N VAL A 36 10.19 7.11 -5.07
CA VAL A 36 9.61 5.83 -5.47
C VAL A 36 9.18 5.02 -4.23
N VAL A 37 7.99 4.41 -4.30
CA VAL A 37 7.48 3.46 -3.29
C VAL A 37 7.23 2.11 -3.96
N LEU A 38 7.84 1.04 -3.45
CA LEU A 38 7.62 -0.33 -3.89
C LEU A 38 6.62 -1.02 -2.98
N LEU A 39 5.53 -1.54 -3.55
CA LEU A 39 4.47 -2.21 -2.79
C LEU A 39 4.74 -3.71 -2.70
N TRP A 40 4.86 -4.23 -1.49
CA TRP A 40 5.08 -5.65 -1.24
C TRP A 40 3.78 -6.39 -0.98
N GLY A 41 3.56 -7.46 -1.75
CA GLY A 41 2.44 -8.35 -1.51
C GLY A 41 1.16 -8.01 -2.28
N VAL A 42 1.30 -7.40 -3.45
CA VAL A 42 0.15 -7.03 -4.28
C VAL A 42 -0.56 -8.25 -4.90
N GLU A 43 -0.03 -9.46 -4.74
CA GLU A 43 -0.60 -10.69 -5.30
C GLU A 43 -1.99 -10.98 -4.72
N THR A 44 -2.21 -10.72 -3.41
CA THR A 44 -3.53 -10.92 -2.77
C THR A 44 -4.61 -10.05 -3.41
N TRP A 45 -4.26 -8.91 -3.99
CA TRP A 45 -5.22 -8.03 -4.64
C TRP A 45 -5.94 -8.72 -5.80
N LEU A 46 -5.26 -9.64 -6.50
CA LEU A 46 -5.86 -10.38 -7.62
C LEU A 46 -6.93 -11.38 -7.17
N ALA A 47 -6.84 -11.85 -5.92
CA ALA A 47 -7.73 -12.85 -5.35
C ALA A 47 -8.81 -12.24 -4.44
N ASP A 48 -8.61 -11.02 -3.95
CA ASP A 48 -9.49 -10.36 -3.01
C ASP A 48 -9.89 -8.94 -3.49
N PRO A 49 -11.17 -8.71 -3.82
CA PRO A 49 -11.65 -7.43 -4.33
C PRO A 49 -11.53 -6.29 -3.31
N GLU A 50 -11.56 -6.57 -1.99
CA GLU A 50 -11.37 -5.55 -0.96
C GLU A 50 -9.93 -5.03 -0.98
N TRP A 51 -8.96 -5.93 -1.09
CA TRP A 51 -7.55 -5.58 -1.23
C TRP A 51 -7.26 -4.85 -2.55
N MET A 52 -7.87 -5.26 -3.67
CA MET A 52 -7.75 -4.54 -4.95
C MET A 52 -8.28 -3.11 -4.86
N ALA A 53 -9.44 -2.91 -4.22
CA ALA A 53 -10.03 -1.59 -4.06
C ALA A 53 -9.13 -0.68 -3.19
N ALA A 54 -8.64 -1.19 -2.05
CA ALA A 54 -7.73 -0.45 -1.20
C ALA A 54 -6.39 -0.15 -1.89
N GLY A 55 -5.84 -1.11 -2.64
CA GLY A 55 -4.63 -0.93 -3.44
C GLY A 55 -4.75 0.17 -4.49
N ARG A 56 -5.88 0.21 -5.21
CA ARG A 56 -6.17 1.27 -6.17
C ARG A 56 -6.22 2.65 -5.50
N GLN A 57 -6.92 2.75 -4.36
CA GLN A 57 -6.99 3.99 -3.60
C GLN A 57 -5.62 4.43 -3.07
N ALA A 58 -4.81 3.49 -2.56
CA ALA A 58 -3.45 3.78 -2.10
C ALA A 58 -2.55 4.32 -3.23
N ILE A 59 -2.63 3.73 -4.43
CA ILE A 59 -1.90 4.21 -5.61
C ILE A 59 -2.35 5.63 -6.00
N ASP A 60 -3.65 5.91 -5.96
CA ASP A 60 -4.17 7.24 -6.27
C ASP A 60 -3.65 8.29 -5.27
N ILE A 61 -3.58 7.96 -3.98
CA ILE A 61 -3.01 8.83 -2.93
C ILE A 61 -1.52 9.09 -3.19
N LEU A 62 -0.74 8.05 -3.46
CA LEU A 62 0.72 8.17 -3.69
C LEU A 62 1.04 8.97 -4.96
N ARG A 63 0.15 8.97 -5.96
CA ARG A 63 0.33 9.69 -7.23
C ARG A 63 -0.26 11.09 -7.26
N ALA A 64 -1.11 11.45 -6.29
CA ALA A 64 -1.72 12.77 -6.23
C ALA A 64 -0.63 13.85 -6.09
N ARG A 65 -0.67 14.88 -6.94
CA ARG A 65 0.30 15.98 -6.93
C ARG A 65 0.00 17.00 -5.85
#